data_AF-A0ABD2NZC9-F1
#
_entry.id   AF-A0ABD2NZC9-F1
#
_cell.length_a   1.000
_cell.length_b   1.000
_cell.length_c   1.000
_cell.angle_alpha   90.00
_cell.angle_beta   90.00
_cell.angle_gamma   90.00
#
_symmetry.space_group_name_H-M   'P 1'
#
loop_
_entity.id
_entity.type
_entity.pdbx_description
1 polymer ?
#
loop_
_entity_poly.entity_id
_entity_poly.type
_entity_poly.pdbx_seq_one_letter_code
_entity_poly.pdbx_strand_id
1 'polypeptide(L)'
;MTMDAESFIKHIRVLRSNLTKLMNELEVLLEASESNIHEVAVAWECMKPKYEELRIQDTKVYESLLETATEEQLMAEIETCDNYIKRFTEVRLKCEKLQEETKNMNQLAIIGSSKQTDSCNAAENNLMGKRKFKLPQIKLNHMMGML
;
A
#
# COMPACT_ATOMS: atom_id res chain seq x y z
N MET A 1 -31.23 -14.96 3.61
CA MET A 1 -30.78 -15.62 4.85
C MET A 1 -30.23 -14.52 5.75
N THR A 2 -31.00 -14.12 6.75
CA THR A 2 -30.53 -13.20 7.80
C THR A 2 -29.65 -14.02 8.75
N MET A 3 -28.38 -13.67 8.89
CA MET A 3 -27.54 -14.20 9.97
C MET A 3 -28.20 -13.82 11.31
N ASP A 4 -28.24 -14.76 12.25
CA ASP A 4 -28.61 -14.43 13.63
C ASP A 4 -27.51 -13.57 14.29
N ALA A 5 -27.87 -12.84 15.35
CA ALA A 5 -26.96 -11.90 16.03
C ALA A 5 -25.68 -12.59 16.54
N GLU A 6 -25.79 -13.85 16.97
CA GLU A 6 -24.65 -14.65 17.42
C GLU A 6 -23.65 -14.93 16.29
N SER A 7 -24.16 -15.22 15.09
CA SER A 7 -23.36 -15.39 13.88
C SER A 7 -22.64 -14.10 13.46
N PHE A 8 -23.26 -12.93 13.63
CA PHE A 8 -22.63 -11.64 13.38
C PHE A 8 -21.47 -11.37 14.34
N ILE A 9 -21.70 -11.57 15.65
CA ILE A 9 -20.68 -11.36 16.68
C ILE A 9 -19.48 -12.31 16.45
N LYS A 10 -19.76 -13.58 16.12
CA LYS A 10 -18.72 -14.55 15.78
C LYS A 10 -17.91 -14.13 14.56
N HIS A 11 -18.58 -13.64 13.51
CA HIS A 11 -17.92 -13.17 12.30
C HIS A 11 -16.99 -11.98 12.59
N ILE A 12 -17.44 -10.98 13.34
CA ILE A 12 -16.61 -9.83 13.72
C ILE A 12 -15.40 -10.25 14.55
N ARG A 13 -15.56 -11.18 15.48
CA ARG A 13 -14.43 -11.71 16.25
C ARG A 13 -13.34 -12.31 15.35
N VAL A 14 -13.75 -13.05 14.31
CA VAL A 14 -12.82 -13.61 13.30
C VAL A 14 -12.16 -12.50 12.49
N LEU A 15 -12.92 -11.49 12.04
CA LEU A 15 -12.37 -10.35 11.30
C LEU A 15 -11.35 -9.56 12.13
N ARG A 16 -11.69 -9.24 13.40
CA ARG A 16 -10.81 -8.58 14.37
C ARG A 16 -9.50 -9.34 14.59
N SER A 17 -9.59 -10.67 14.76
CA SER A 17 -8.42 -11.53 14.92
C SER A 17 -7.54 -11.55 13.66
N ASN A 18 -8.15 -11.69 12.49
CA ASN A 18 -7.43 -11.69 11.22
C ASN A 18 -6.76 -10.33 10.95
N LEU A 19 -7.49 -9.22 11.17
CA LEU A 19 -6.94 -7.88 11.01
C LEU A 19 -5.78 -7.63 11.97
N THR A 20 -5.89 -8.06 13.23
CA THR A 20 -4.80 -7.96 14.20
C THR A 20 -3.55 -8.67 13.71
N LYS A 21 -3.69 -9.87 13.14
CA LYS A 21 -2.58 -10.61 12.55
C LYS A 21 -1.95 -9.85 11.39
N LEU A 22 -2.76 -9.33 10.46
CA LEU A 22 -2.26 -8.57 9.30
C LEU A 22 -1.56 -7.26 9.72
N MET A 23 -2.10 -6.55 10.73
CA MET A 23 -1.46 -5.37 11.29
C MET A 23 -0.11 -5.71 11.94
N ASN A 24 -0.04 -6.79 12.73
CA ASN A 24 1.22 -7.24 13.33
C ASN A 24 2.26 -7.59 12.25
N GLU A 25 1.86 -8.33 11.22
CA GLU A 25 2.76 -8.71 10.11
C GLU A 25 3.30 -7.47 9.40
N LEU A 26 2.44 -6.49 9.15
CA LEU A 26 2.84 -5.23 8.52
C LEU A 26 3.74 -4.39 9.43
N GLU A 27 3.46 -4.32 10.74
CA GLU A 27 4.32 -3.64 11.72
C GLU A 27 5.72 -4.24 11.75
N VAL A 28 5.84 -5.58 11.73
CA VAL A 28 7.14 -6.26 11.66
C VAL A 28 7.92 -5.87 10.41
N LEU A 29 7.25 -5.79 9.25
CA LEU A 29 7.90 -5.37 8.01
C LEU A 29 8.36 -3.90 8.05
N LEU A 30 7.58 -3.04 8.71
CA LEU A 30 7.88 -1.61 8.86
C LEU A 30 9.00 -1.32 9.86
N GLU A 31 9.20 -2.20 10.84
CA GLU A 31 10.22 -2.07 11.89
C GLU A 31 11.54 -2.76 11.51
N ALA A 32 11.57 -3.49 10.40
CA ALA A 32 12.78 -4.11 9.88
C ALA A 32 13.82 -3.05 9.47
N SER A 33 15.09 -3.27 9.87
CA SER A 33 16.21 -2.37 9.58
C SER A 33 16.43 -2.12 8.09
N GLU A 34 16.11 -3.11 7.26
CA GLU A 34 16.05 -3.01 5.80
C GLU A 34 14.63 -3.38 5.36
N SER A 35 13.72 -2.42 5.40
CA SER A 35 12.32 -2.63 5.01
C SER A 35 12.20 -2.90 3.50
N ASN A 36 11.66 -4.05 3.13
CA ASN A 36 11.30 -4.34 1.74
C ASN A 36 9.99 -3.63 1.38
N ILE A 37 10.09 -2.52 0.66
CA ILE A 37 8.96 -1.68 0.25
C ILE A 37 7.91 -2.47 -0.55
N HIS A 38 8.32 -3.47 -1.33
CA HIS A 38 7.38 -4.29 -2.10
C HIS A 38 6.53 -5.17 -1.19
N GLU A 39 7.15 -5.80 -0.19
CA GLU A 39 6.44 -6.62 0.80
C GLU A 39 5.51 -5.77 1.66
N VAL A 40 5.96 -4.59 2.09
CA VAL A 40 5.11 -3.61 2.80
C VAL A 40 3.90 -3.22 1.96
N ALA A 41 4.09 -2.95 0.66
CA ALA A 41 2.99 -2.61 -0.24
C ALA A 41 1.99 -3.76 -0.41
N VAL A 42 2.48 -5.00 -0.56
CA VAL A 42 1.61 -6.19 -0.66
C VAL A 42 0.83 -6.39 0.65
N ALA A 43 1.50 -6.34 1.80
CA ALA A 43 0.86 -6.49 3.10
C ALA A 43 -0.18 -5.39 3.35
N TRP A 44 0.11 -4.15 2.94
CA TRP A 44 -0.84 -3.03 2.99
C TRP A 44 -2.10 -3.29 2.14
N GLU A 45 -1.93 -3.70 0.88
CA GLU A 45 -3.06 -3.99 -0.03
C GLU A 45 -3.89 -5.20 0.43
N CYS A 46 -3.31 -6.15 1.16
CA CYS A 46 -4.03 -7.25 1.79
C CYS A 46 -4.81 -6.80 3.05
N MET A 47 -4.22 -5.92 3.87
CA MET A 47 -4.78 -5.48 5.14
C MET A 47 -5.92 -4.46 4.95
N LYS A 48 -5.73 -3.46 4.09
CA LYS A 48 -6.69 -2.37 3.88
C LYS A 48 -8.12 -2.83 3.61
N PRO A 49 -8.41 -3.75 2.66
CA PRO A 49 -9.79 -4.20 2.43
C PRO A 49 -10.39 -4.93 3.63
N LYS A 50 -9.57 -5.58 4.46
CA LYS A 50 -10.03 -6.25 5.69
C LYS A 50 -10.43 -5.28 6.78
N TYR A 51 -9.75 -4.14 6.86
CA TYR A 51 -10.16 -3.05 7.75
C TYR A 51 -11.49 -2.43 7.30
N GLU A 52 -11.66 -2.16 6.00
CA GLU A 52 -12.93 -1.62 5.49
C GLU A 52 -14.09 -2.61 5.69
N GLU A 53 -13.84 -3.91 5.48
CA GLU A 53 -14.80 -4.97 5.80
C GLU A 53 -15.19 -4.96 7.28
N LEU A 54 -14.21 -4.88 8.20
CA LEU A 54 -14.46 -4.82 9.63
C LEU A 54 -15.29 -3.59 10.01
N ARG A 55 -14.94 -2.40 9.52
CA ARG A 55 -15.66 -1.15 9.81
C ARG A 55 -17.14 -1.22 9.44
N ILE A 56 -17.46 -1.84 8.31
CA ILE A 56 -18.85 -2.05 7.86
C ILE A 56 -19.58 -2.99 8.82
N GLN A 57 -18.93 -4.06 9.28
CA GLN A 57 -19.55 -5.03 10.19
C GLN A 57 -19.70 -4.47 11.61
N ASP A 58 -18.72 -3.73 12.11
CA ASP A 58 -18.78 -3.05 13.42
C ASP A 58 -19.99 -2.10 13.48
N THR A 59 -20.26 -1.36 12.39
CA THR A 59 -21.45 -0.50 12.31
C THR A 59 -22.74 -1.32 12.41
N LYS A 60 -22.83 -2.45 11.72
CA LYS A 60 -24.02 -3.33 11.77
C LYS A 60 -24.23 -3.97 13.14
N VAL A 61 -23.16 -4.34 13.83
CA VAL A 61 -23.27 -4.86 15.20
C VAL A 61 -23.68 -3.77 16.16
N TYR A 62 -23.12 -2.58 16.05
CA TYR A 62 -23.55 -1.46 16.87
C TYR A 62 -25.05 -1.17 16.67
N GLU A 63 -25.52 -1.08 15.42
CA GLU A 63 -26.94 -0.92 15.08
C GLU A 63 -27.80 -2.04 15.67
N SER A 64 -27.35 -3.29 15.60
CA SER A 64 -28.06 -4.44 16.18
C SER A 64 -28.08 -4.43 17.71
N LEU A 65 -27.09 -3.81 18.36
CA LEU A 65 -27.00 -3.74 19.82
C LEU A 65 -27.88 -2.64 20.41
N LEU A 66 -28.21 -1.59 19.64
CA LEU A 66 -28.99 -0.44 20.13
C LEU A 66 -30.33 -0.81 20.80
N GLU A 67 -30.97 -1.89 20.36
CA GLU A 67 -32.29 -2.30 20.87
C GLU A 67 -32.22 -3.15 22.15
N THR A 68 -31.09 -3.82 22.40
CA THR A 68 -31.00 -4.88 23.42
C THR A 68 -29.86 -4.73 24.41
N ALA A 69 -28.85 -3.93 24.09
CA ALA A 69 -27.64 -3.78 24.90
C ALA A 69 -27.75 -2.67 25.93
N THR A 70 -26.99 -2.77 27.02
CA THR A 70 -26.86 -1.68 27.98
C THR A 70 -25.92 -0.60 27.46
N GLU A 71 -25.97 0.59 28.07
CA GLU A 71 -25.05 1.69 27.75
C GLU A 71 -23.58 1.27 27.93
N GLU A 72 -23.27 0.53 28.99
CA GLU A 72 -21.92 0.01 29.24
C GLU A 72 -21.43 -0.93 28.13
N GLN A 73 -22.33 -1.76 27.59
CA GLN A 73 -22.01 -2.68 26.49
C GLN A 73 -21.77 -1.91 25.18
N LEU A 74 -22.57 -0.89 24.91
CA LEU A 74 -22.40 -0.02 23.74
C LEU A 74 -21.10 0.78 23.82
N MET A 75 -20.78 1.32 25.00
CA MET A 75 -19.52 2.02 25.26
C MET A 75 -18.31 1.12 25.06
N ALA A 76 -18.34 -0.10 25.59
CA ALA A 76 -17.25 -1.07 25.40
C ALA A 76 -17.04 -1.45 23.93
N GLU A 77 -18.13 -1.53 23.15
CA GLU A 77 -18.06 -1.82 21.71
C GLU A 77 -17.46 -0.63 20.93
N ILE A 78 -17.85 0.61 21.26
CA ILE A 78 -17.26 1.83 20.69
C ILE A 78 -15.75 1.88 20.99
N GLU A 79 -15.35 1.69 22.25
CA GLU A 79 -13.93 1.69 22.63
C GLU A 79 -13.14 0.62 21.85
N THR A 80 -13.74 -0.55 21.64
CA THR A 80 -13.12 -1.60 20.84
C THR A 80 -12.92 -1.15 19.39
N CYS A 81 -13.92 -0.51 18.78
CA CYS A 81 -13.83 0.03 17.42
C CYS A 81 -12.74 1.12 17.33
N ASP A 82 -12.71 2.06 18.28
CA ASP A 82 -11.74 3.15 18.34
C ASP A 82 -10.30 2.63 18.44
N ASN A 83 -10.07 1.55 19.19
CA ASN A 83 -8.77 0.90 19.27
C ASN A 83 -8.29 0.38 17.90
N TYR A 84 -9.18 -0.23 17.11
CA TYR A 84 -8.85 -0.68 15.75
C TYR A 84 -8.64 0.49 14.80
N ILE A 85 -9.45 1.55 14.89
CA ILE A 85 -9.32 2.77 14.07
C ILE A 85 -7.96 3.42 14.32
N LYS A 86 -7.61 3.60 15.60
CA LYS A 86 -6.33 4.19 16.01
C LYS A 86 -5.17 3.36 15.48
N ARG A 87 -5.19 2.05 15.73
CA ARG A 87 -4.11 1.16 15.31
C ARG A 87 -3.94 1.11 13.80
N PHE A 88 -5.03 0.99 13.05
CA PHE A 88 -4.99 1.06 11.59
C PHE A 88 -4.38 2.38 11.11
N THR A 89 -4.77 3.50 11.73
CA THR A 89 -4.26 4.83 11.39
C THR A 89 -2.76 4.94 11.64
N GLU A 90 -2.27 4.43 12.78
CA GLU A 90 -0.84 4.41 13.10
C GLU A 90 -0.04 3.63 12.05
N VAL A 91 -0.50 2.42 11.70
CA VAL A 91 0.16 1.57 10.69
C VAL A 91 0.13 2.23 9.31
N ARG A 92 -1.00 2.83 8.91
CA ARG A 92 -1.12 3.58 7.65
C ARG A 92 -0.11 4.71 7.56
N LEU A 93 -0.01 5.52 8.61
CA LEU A 93 0.91 6.66 8.63
C LEU A 93 2.38 6.19 8.55
N LYS A 94 2.72 5.06 9.18
CA LYS A 94 4.04 4.44 9.02
C LYS A 94 4.30 4.02 7.56
N CYS A 95 3.34 3.39 6.89
CA CYS A 95 3.45 3.04 5.47
C CYS A 95 3.65 4.27 4.57
N GLU A 96 2.84 5.32 4.78
CA GLU A 96 2.92 6.56 4.00
C GLU A 96 4.28 7.24 4.16
N LYS A 97 4.79 7.31 5.39
CA LYS A 97 6.12 7.85 5.69
C LYS A 97 7.23 7.07 4.95
N LEU A 98 7.21 5.74 5.00
CA LEU A 98 8.21 4.92 4.30
C LEU A 98 8.18 5.14 2.78
N GLN A 99 6.98 5.28 2.20
CA GLN A 99 6.83 5.55 0.77
C GLN A 99 7.38 6.93 0.38
N GLU A 100 7.17 7.94 1.22
CA GLU A 100 7.72 9.29 1.01
C GLU A 100 9.25 9.31 1.08
N GLU A 101 9.83 8.66 2.10
CA GLU A 101 11.28 8.51 2.25
C GLU A 101 11.92 7.81 1.03
N THR A 102 11.28 6.76 0.53
CA THR A 102 11.70 6.04 -0.68
C THR A 102 11.69 6.94 -1.92
N LYS A 103 10.62 7.73 -2.11
CA LYS A 103 10.51 8.66 -3.25
C LYS A 103 11.61 9.72 -3.19
N ASN A 104 11.89 10.25 -2.01
CA ASN A 104 12.91 11.28 -1.81
C ASN A 104 14.33 10.73 -2.10
N MET A 105 14.66 9.51 -1.66
CA MET A 105 15.94 8.86 -2.00
C MET A 105 16.11 8.65 -3.50
N ASN A 106 15.07 8.19 -4.19
CA ASN A 106 15.12 8.00 -5.64
C ASN A 106 15.31 9.31 -6.41
N GLN A 107 14.74 10.42 -5.93
CA GLN A 107 14.96 11.74 -6.54
C GLN A 107 16.40 12.25 -6.35
N LEU A 108 17.01 12.04 -5.16
CA LEU A 108 18.42 12.40 -4.93
C LEU A 108 19.38 11.56 -5.79
N ALA A 109 19.10 10.26 -6.00
CA ALA A 109 19.92 9.40 -6.85
C ALA A 109 19.95 9.85 -8.32
N ILE A 110 18.86 10.42 -8.82
CA ILE A 110 18.76 10.96 -10.19
C ILE A 110 19.59 12.25 -10.34
N ILE A 111 19.60 13.11 -9.32
CA ILE A 111 20.37 14.37 -9.33
C ILE A 111 21.87 14.10 -9.16
N GLY A 112 22.26 13.06 -8.41
CA GLY A 112 23.65 12.63 -8.27
C GLY A 112 24.30 12.04 -9.52
N SER A 113 23.51 11.59 -10.50
CA SER A 113 24.00 11.10 -11.80
C SER A 113 24.05 12.17 -12.90
N SER A 114 23.69 13.41 -12.60
CA SER A 114 23.59 14.49 -13.59
C SER A 114 24.49 15.68 -13.24
N LYS A 115 25.81 15.44 -13.21
CA LYS A 115 26.82 16.50 -13.40
C LYS A 115 27.79 16.12 -14.51
N GLN A 116 27.39 16.39 -15.76
CA GLN A 116 28.34 16.85 -16.79
C GLN A 116 27.61 17.54 -17.94
N THR A 117 27.57 18.87 -17.87
CA THR A 117 27.59 19.84 -18.97
C THR A 117 28.14 21.12 -18.32
N ASP A 118 29.27 21.73 -18.71
CA ASP A 118 29.67 22.12 -20.06
C ASP A 118 31.19 22.35 -20.21
N SER A 119 31.66 22.19 -21.46
CA SER A 119 32.83 22.86 -22.11
C SER A 119 34.24 22.56 -21.55
N CYS A 120 35.31 22.28 -22.31
CA CYS A 120 35.63 22.32 -23.74
C CYS A 120 36.95 21.55 -23.99
N ASN A 121 37.15 21.15 -25.26
CA ASN A 121 38.40 20.78 -25.94
C ASN A 121 39.18 19.48 -25.61
N ALA A 122 39.29 18.70 -26.70
CA ALA A 122 40.49 18.06 -27.25
C ALA A 122 40.88 16.62 -26.85
N ALA A 123 41.24 15.90 -27.92
CA ALA A 123 42.11 14.74 -28.03
C ALA A 123 41.56 13.35 -27.64
N GLU A 124 41.14 12.64 -28.69
CA GLU A 124 41.68 11.35 -29.13
C GLU A 124 41.86 10.16 -28.16
N ASN A 125 41.34 9.03 -28.66
CA ASN A 125 41.77 7.63 -28.50
C ASN A 125 41.15 6.75 -27.39
N ASN A 126 40.40 5.76 -27.88
CA ASN A 126 40.36 4.35 -27.47
C ASN A 126 39.95 3.98 -26.03
N LEU A 127 38.77 3.36 -25.85
CA LEU A 127 38.58 1.90 -25.90
C LEU A 127 37.21 1.45 -25.34
N MET A 128 36.60 0.53 -26.10
CA MET A 128 35.76 -0.60 -25.66
C MET A 128 34.38 -0.34 -24.99
N GLY A 129 33.33 -0.73 -25.74
CA GLY A 129 32.28 -1.57 -25.14
C GLY A 129 30.86 -1.00 -25.02
N LYS A 130 30.31 -0.29 -26.01
CA LYS A 130 28.85 -0.10 -26.07
C LYS A 130 28.32 -0.59 -27.41
N ARG A 131 27.81 -1.84 -27.44
CA ARG A 131 27.07 -2.38 -28.58
C ARG A 131 25.81 -1.52 -28.75
N LYS A 132 25.79 -0.67 -29.77
CA LYS A 132 24.59 0.07 -30.16
C LYS A 132 23.70 -0.90 -30.94
N PHE A 133 22.62 -1.37 -30.31
CA PHE A 133 21.55 -2.05 -31.04
C PHE A 133 20.96 -1.08 -32.07
N LYS A 134 21.15 -1.36 -33.35
CA LYS A 134 20.46 -0.65 -34.44
C LYS A 134 19.05 -1.21 -34.56
N LEU A 135 18.05 -0.40 -34.27
CA LEU A 135 16.66 -0.72 -34.57
C LEU A 135 16.45 -0.66 -36.10
N PRO A 136 15.76 -1.64 -36.71
CA PRO A 136 15.39 -1.57 -38.12
C PRO A 136 14.45 -0.38 -38.36
N GLN A 137 14.71 0.41 -39.41
CA GLN A 137 13.80 1.46 -39.83
C GLN A 137 12.59 0.85 -40.54
N ILE A 138 11.44 0.92 -39.88
CA ILE A 138 10.15 0.54 -40.48
C ILE A 138 9.71 1.68 -41.39
N LYS A 139 9.62 1.43 -42.70
CA LYS A 139 8.96 2.33 -43.65
C LYS A 139 7.48 1.98 -43.67
N LEU A 140 6.63 2.87 -43.19
CA LEU A 140 5.19 2.76 -43.32
C LEU A 140 4.80 3.17 -44.74
N ASN A 141 4.50 2.20 -45.60
CA ASN A 141 3.93 2.48 -46.91
C ASN A 141 2.48 2.89 -46.72
N HIS A 142 2.16 4.14 -47.06
CA HIS A 142 0.80 4.63 -47.12
C HIS A 142 0.08 3.95 -48.30
N MET A 143 -0.75 2.95 -48.00
CA MET A 143 -1.75 2.47 -48.97
C MET A 143 -2.86 3.53 -49.06
N MET A 144 -2.78 4.41 -50.06
CA MET A 144 -3.98 5.08 -50.56
C MET A 144 -4.83 4.03 -51.25
N GLY A 145 -5.85 3.56 -50.55
CA GLY A 145 -7.03 2.99 -51.18
C GLY A 145 -7.95 4.13 -51.59
N MET A 146 -8.14 4.33 -52.89
CA MET A 146 -9.35 4.95 -53.41
C MET A 146 -9.80 4.20 -54.66
N LEU A 147 -11.11 3.97 -54.68
CA LEU A 147 -11.97 3.37 -55.70
C LEU A 147 -11.64 3.80 -57.13
#